data_AF-A0A397SV19-F1
#
_entry.id   AF-A0A397SV19-F1
#
_cell.length_a   1.000
_cell.length_b   1.000
_cell.length_c   1.000
_cell.angle_alpha   90.00
_cell.angle_beta   90.00
_cell.angle_gamma   90.00
#
_symmetry.space_group_name_H-M   'P 1'
#
loop_
_entity.id
_entity.type
_entity.pdbx_description
1 polymer ?
#
loop_
_entity_poly.entity_id
_entity_poly.type
_entity_poly.pdbx_seq_one_letter_code
_entity_poly.pdbx_strand_id
1 'polypeptide(L)'
;KAKGLQKLKWYCQMCQKQCRDENGYQCHIRSESHLRQMDLLKESPSMYMQGYSKQFQDDFVKLLSRRWGTKRVHANLVYQEYIADRHHVHMNGTIWETLTDFVKHLGKEGICHVDDTQKGWFITWIDNSPKALARQEAIMKKERAEKDEEERTRRLIEEQIERAKKEAEGIGLDEKVL
;
A
#
# COMPACT_ATOMS: atom_id res chain seq x y z
N LYS A 1 23.51 -3.52 -27.80
CA LYS A 1 22.79 -2.94 -26.63
C LYS A 1 21.30 -2.94 -26.96
N ALA A 2 20.50 -3.82 -26.35
CA ALA A 2 19.04 -3.80 -26.56
C ALA A 2 18.43 -2.58 -25.85
N LYS A 3 17.75 -1.71 -26.60
CA LYS A 3 16.99 -0.57 -26.09
C LYS A 3 15.54 -1.00 -25.87
N GLY A 4 15.01 -0.82 -24.66
CA GLY A 4 13.62 -1.09 -24.30
C GLY A 4 13.41 -2.41 -23.54
N LEU A 5 12.47 -2.39 -22.58
CA LEU A 5 11.96 -3.58 -21.90
C LEU A 5 11.35 -4.51 -22.97
N GLN A 6 11.97 -5.67 -23.22
CA GLN A 6 11.44 -6.66 -24.14
C GLN A 6 10.18 -7.30 -23.55
N LYS A 7 9.27 -7.80 -24.40
CA LYS A 7 8.02 -8.43 -23.94
C LYS A 7 8.35 -9.58 -22.99
N LEU A 8 7.72 -9.56 -21.81
CA LEU A 8 7.88 -10.54 -20.72
C LEU A 8 7.56 -11.99 -21.11
N LYS A 9 6.92 -12.20 -22.27
CA LYS A 9 6.51 -13.52 -22.76
C LYS A 9 7.67 -14.53 -22.82
N TRP A 10 8.91 -14.07 -23.00
CA TRP A 10 10.09 -14.91 -23.21
C TRP A 10 11.10 -14.91 -22.05
N TYR A 11 10.65 -14.61 -20.82
CA TYR A 11 11.51 -14.64 -19.63
C TYR A 11 11.38 -15.96 -18.88
N CYS A 12 12.50 -16.57 -18.49
CA CYS A 12 12.52 -17.71 -17.59
C CYS A 12 12.80 -17.25 -16.16
N GLN A 13 11.81 -17.38 -15.26
CA GLN A 13 11.96 -17.05 -13.85
C GLN A 13 13.02 -17.92 -13.16
N MET A 14 13.09 -19.19 -13.54
CA MET A 14 13.93 -20.19 -12.89
C MET A 14 15.42 -19.95 -13.15
N CYS A 15 15.74 -19.56 -14.38
CA CYS A 15 17.09 -19.24 -14.80
C CYS A 15 17.38 -17.74 -14.72
N GLN A 16 16.42 -16.93 -14.27
CA GLN A 16 16.42 -15.46 -14.30
C GLN A 16 16.93 -14.91 -15.64
N LYS A 17 16.42 -15.47 -16.75
CA LYS A 17 16.97 -15.26 -18.09
C LYS A 17 15.91 -14.73 -19.05
N GLN A 18 16.12 -13.51 -19.54
CA GLN A 18 15.37 -12.95 -20.66
C GLN A 18 15.85 -13.55 -21.98
N CYS A 19 14.96 -14.25 -22.69
CA CYS A 19 15.20 -14.69 -24.07
C CYS A 19 14.68 -13.63 -25.06
N ARG A 20 15.30 -13.58 -26.23
CA ARG A 20 15.04 -12.54 -27.25
C ARG A 20 13.73 -12.76 -28.01
N ASP A 21 13.38 -14.01 -28.26
CA ASP A 21 12.23 -14.43 -29.04
C ASP A 21 11.74 -15.83 -28.59
N GLU A 22 10.65 -16.28 -29.20
CA GLU A 22 10.03 -17.58 -28.92
C GLU A 22 11.01 -18.73 -29.13
N ASN A 23 11.78 -18.71 -30.22
CA ASN A 23 12.73 -19.77 -30.53
C ASN A 23 13.87 -19.82 -29.48
N GLY A 24 14.40 -18.66 -29.08
CA GLY A 24 15.40 -18.55 -28.03
C GLY A 24 14.88 -19.06 -26.68
N TYR A 25 13.62 -18.80 -26.35
CA TYR A 25 12.98 -19.34 -25.15
C TYR A 25 12.82 -20.87 -25.24
N GLN A 26 12.38 -21.39 -26.39
CA GLN A 26 12.22 -22.83 -26.62
C GLN A 26 13.55 -23.59 -26.59
N CYS A 27 14.63 -23.00 -27.12
CA CYS A 27 15.98 -23.56 -26.99
C CYS A 27 16.45 -23.53 -25.53
N HIS A 28 16.12 -22.47 -24.80
CA HIS A 28 16.48 -22.34 -23.40
C HIS A 28 15.81 -23.40 -22.50
N ILE A 29 14.49 -23.58 -22.59
CA ILE A 29 13.76 -24.54 -21.75
C ILE A 29 14.12 -26.00 -22.08
N ARG A 30 14.66 -26.26 -23.28
CA ARG A 30 15.16 -27.58 -23.70
C ARG A 30 16.64 -27.83 -23.34
N SER A 31 17.34 -26.82 -22.82
CA SER A 31 18.77 -26.95 -22.49
C SER A 31 18.99 -27.72 -21.18
N GLU A 32 20.09 -28.47 -21.09
CA GLU A 32 20.45 -29.21 -19.87
C GLU A 32 20.54 -28.31 -18.63
N SER A 33 21.02 -27.08 -18.78
CA SER A 33 21.11 -26.13 -17.66
C SER A 33 19.73 -25.82 -17.07
N HIS A 34 18.71 -25.65 -17.91
CA HIS A 34 17.35 -25.41 -17.45
C HIS A 34 16.76 -26.69 -16.83
N LEU A 35 16.94 -27.83 -17.49
CA LEU A 35 16.43 -29.13 -17.01
C LEU A 35 17.03 -29.54 -15.67
N ARG A 36 18.33 -29.32 -15.43
CA ARG A 36 18.96 -29.57 -14.12
C ARG A 36 18.38 -28.69 -13.04
N GLN A 37 18.11 -27.41 -13.33
CA GLN A 37 17.39 -26.56 -12.39
C GLN A 37 15.98 -27.09 -12.14
N MET A 38 15.26 -27.57 -13.17
CA MET A 38 13.94 -28.20 -13.00
C MET A 38 14.00 -29.46 -12.13
N ASP A 39 15.01 -30.29 -12.27
CA ASP A 39 15.16 -31.52 -11.49
C ASP A 39 15.41 -31.23 -10.01
N LEU A 40 16.23 -30.22 -9.69
CA LEU A 40 16.39 -29.73 -8.31
C LEU A 40 15.08 -29.20 -7.69
N LEU A 41 14.10 -28.83 -8.52
CA LEU A 41 12.83 -28.25 -8.08
C LEU A 41 11.70 -29.26 -7.96
N LYS A 42 11.81 -30.42 -8.62
CA LYS A 42 10.78 -31.48 -8.58
C LYS A 42 10.49 -31.95 -7.16
N GLU A 43 11.45 -31.82 -6.25
CA GLU A 43 11.33 -32.26 -4.87
C GLU A 43 10.51 -31.30 -3.99
N SER A 44 10.35 -30.01 -4.34
CA SER A 44 9.57 -29.05 -3.53
C SER A 44 9.05 -27.82 -4.31
N PRO A 45 8.14 -27.97 -5.29
CA PRO A 45 7.66 -26.87 -6.13
C PRO A 45 6.98 -25.73 -5.35
N SER A 46 6.29 -26.07 -4.26
CA SER A 46 5.54 -25.12 -3.42
C SER A 46 6.44 -24.17 -2.64
N MET A 47 7.61 -24.64 -2.18
CA MET A 47 8.55 -23.84 -1.40
C MET A 47 9.14 -22.69 -2.23
N TYR A 48 9.41 -22.94 -3.51
CA TYR A 48 9.95 -21.93 -4.42
C TYR A 48 8.91 -20.88 -4.82
N MET A 49 7.66 -21.28 -5.10
CA MET A 49 6.58 -20.32 -5.32
C MET A 49 6.36 -19.44 -4.10
N GLN A 50 6.40 -20.00 -2.89
CA GLN A 50 6.29 -19.23 -1.64
C GLN A 50 7.48 -18.27 -1.47
N GLY A 51 8.71 -18.71 -1.77
CA GLY A 51 9.91 -17.87 -1.72
C GLY A 51 9.83 -16.68 -2.69
N TYR A 52 9.46 -16.92 -3.95
CA TYR A 52 9.27 -15.85 -4.94
C TYR A 52 8.12 -14.92 -4.57
N SER A 53 7.00 -15.47 -4.05
CA SER A 53 5.87 -14.65 -3.59
C SER A 53 6.26 -13.74 -2.44
N LYS A 54 6.99 -14.26 -1.45
CA LYS A 54 7.51 -13.47 -0.34
C LYS A 54 8.47 -12.38 -0.82
N GLN A 55 9.42 -12.73 -1.69
CA GLN A 55 10.36 -11.76 -2.24
C GLN A 55 9.64 -10.66 -3.04
N PHE A 56 8.67 -11.04 -3.88
CA PHE A 56 7.85 -10.11 -4.63
C PHE A 56 7.12 -9.13 -3.71
N GLN A 57 6.45 -9.65 -2.68
CA GLN A 57 5.73 -8.84 -1.70
C GLN A 57 6.67 -7.90 -0.94
N ASP A 58 7.79 -8.40 -0.42
CA ASP A 58 8.76 -7.62 0.33
C ASP A 58 9.30 -6.47 -0.52
N ASP A 59 9.68 -6.74 -1.77
CA ASP A 59 10.25 -5.72 -2.65
C ASP A 59 9.19 -4.72 -3.15
N PHE A 60 7.96 -5.18 -3.40
CA PHE A 60 6.84 -4.29 -3.72
C PHE A 60 6.52 -3.34 -2.56
N VAL A 61 6.44 -3.85 -1.33
CA VAL A 61 6.17 -3.03 -0.13
C VAL A 61 7.34 -2.09 0.19
N LYS A 62 8.59 -2.52 -0.03
CA LYS A 62 9.76 -1.63 0.07
C LYS A 62 9.68 -0.48 -0.93
N LEU A 63 9.28 -0.74 -2.18
CA LEU A 63 9.11 0.30 -3.19
C LEU A 63 7.98 1.25 -2.77
N LEU A 64 6.84 0.68 -2.35
CA LEU A 64 5.66 1.43 -1.90
C LEU A 64 5.98 2.38 -0.75
N SER A 65 6.61 1.86 0.31
CA SER A 65 6.98 2.62 1.51
C SER A 65 8.02 3.71 1.23
N ARG A 66 9.04 3.44 0.41
CA ARG A 66 10.12 4.40 0.14
C ARG A 66 9.71 5.55 -0.76
N ARG A 67 8.94 5.30 -1.82
CA ARG A 67 8.61 6.32 -2.82
C ARG A 67 7.30 7.05 -2.56
N TRP A 68 6.27 6.34 -2.10
CA TRP A 68 4.95 6.92 -1.89
C TRP A 68 4.59 7.08 -0.41
N GLY A 69 5.14 6.24 0.47
CA GLY A 69 4.84 6.26 1.90
C GLY A 69 3.36 5.98 2.15
N THR A 70 2.72 6.76 3.03
CA THR A 70 1.30 6.60 3.41
C THR A 70 0.33 7.34 2.49
N LYS A 71 0.76 7.73 1.28
CA LYS A 71 -0.14 8.36 0.30
C LYS A 71 -0.99 7.30 -0.40
N ARG A 72 -2.21 7.68 -0.77
CA ARG A 72 -3.09 6.88 -1.62
C ARG A 72 -2.62 6.92 -3.06
N VAL A 73 -2.36 5.75 -3.66
CA VAL A 73 -1.81 5.64 -5.02
C VAL A 73 -2.51 4.56 -5.81
N HIS A 74 -2.49 4.66 -7.13
CA HIS A 74 -3.02 3.61 -8.00
C HIS A 74 -2.06 2.41 -8.04
N ALA A 75 -2.55 1.21 -7.77
CA ALA A 75 -1.73 0.01 -7.65
C ALA A 75 -0.94 -0.31 -8.93
N ASN A 76 -1.53 -0.03 -10.10
CA ASN A 76 -0.88 -0.29 -11.38
C ASN A 76 0.34 0.62 -11.60
N LEU A 77 0.32 1.85 -11.07
CA LEU A 77 1.45 2.77 -11.17
C LEU A 77 2.66 2.24 -10.38
N VAL A 78 2.41 1.72 -9.18
CA VAL A 78 3.44 1.09 -8.34
C VAL A 78 3.98 -0.16 -9.01
N TYR A 79 3.09 -0.99 -9.57
CA TYR A 79 3.49 -2.20 -10.28
C TYR A 79 4.32 -1.90 -11.53
N GLN A 80 3.95 -0.90 -12.33
CA GLN A 80 4.71 -0.47 -13.51
C GLN A 80 6.13 -0.01 -13.15
N GLU A 81 6.28 0.66 -12.01
CA GLU A 81 7.58 1.06 -11.51
C GLU A 81 8.39 -0.13 -10.97
N TYR A 82 7.73 -1.05 -10.27
CA TYR A 82 8.35 -2.28 -9.79
C TYR A 82 8.96 -3.08 -10.94
N ILE A 83 8.20 -3.25 -12.04
CA ILE A 83 8.68 -3.99 -13.22
C ILE A 83 9.69 -3.20 -14.08
N ALA A 84 9.96 -1.93 -13.75
CA ALA A 84 10.97 -1.15 -14.46
C ALA A 84 12.40 -1.61 -14.12
N ASP A 85 12.60 -2.21 -12.94
CA ASP A 85 13.84 -2.95 -12.64
C ASP A 85 13.90 -4.20 -13.53
N ARG A 86 15.10 -4.65 -13.92
CA ARG A 86 15.26 -5.87 -14.74
C ARG A 86 15.45 -7.14 -13.92
N HIS A 87 15.73 -7.03 -12.63
CA HIS A 87 15.98 -8.16 -11.74
C HIS A 87 14.83 -8.36 -10.73
N HIS A 88 13.66 -7.79 -11.00
CA HIS A 88 12.48 -8.01 -10.17
C HIS A 88 11.96 -9.44 -10.33
N VAL A 89 11.25 -9.93 -9.31
CA VAL A 89 10.51 -11.19 -9.41
C VAL A 89 9.28 -10.93 -10.25
N HIS A 90 9.11 -11.65 -11.36
CA HIS A 90 7.91 -11.49 -12.15
C HIS A 90 6.70 -12.08 -11.42
N MET A 91 5.55 -11.41 -11.57
CA MET A 91 4.28 -11.82 -10.97
C MET A 91 3.89 -13.26 -11.38
N ASN A 92 4.20 -13.67 -12.61
CA ASN A 92 3.97 -15.04 -13.09
C ASN A 92 4.72 -16.12 -12.29
N GLY A 93 5.75 -15.74 -11.53
CA GLY A 93 6.49 -16.63 -10.64
C GLY A 93 5.94 -16.70 -9.22
N THR A 94 4.84 -16.02 -8.94
CA THR A 94 4.21 -15.93 -7.61
C THR A 94 2.89 -16.70 -7.58
N ILE A 95 2.30 -16.84 -6.38
CA ILE A 95 0.97 -17.41 -6.19
C ILE A 95 -0.16 -16.50 -6.70
N TRP A 96 0.13 -15.25 -7.08
CA TRP A 96 -0.85 -14.29 -7.54
C TRP A 96 -0.83 -14.18 -9.07
N GLU A 97 -1.91 -14.63 -9.70
CA GLU A 97 -2.06 -14.59 -11.16
C GLU A 97 -2.34 -13.18 -11.68
N THR A 98 -2.98 -12.34 -10.86
CA THR A 98 -3.34 -10.97 -11.23
C THR A 98 -2.91 -9.96 -10.17
N LEU A 99 -2.65 -8.71 -10.60
CA LEU A 99 -2.36 -7.61 -9.69
C LEU A 99 -3.50 -7.38 -8.70
N THR A 100 -4.73 -7.60 -9.14
CA THR A 100 -5.94 -7.50 -8.30
C THR A 100 -5.89 -8.48 -7.13
N ASP A 101 -5.52 -9.74 -7.38
CA ASP A 101 -5.46 -10.76 -6.32
C ASP A 101 -4.35 -10.46 -5.31
N PHE A 102 -3.20 -9.98 -5.80
CA PHE A 102 -2.12 -9.51 -4.94
C PHE A 102 -2.55 -8.31 -4.08
N VAL A 103 -3.21 -7.32 -4.67
CA VAL A 103 -3.68 -6.14 -3.93
C VAL A 103 -4.71 -6.53 -2.86
N LYS A 104 -5.66 -7.41 -3.18
CA LYS A 104 -6.60 -7.96 -2.19
C LYS A 104 -5.89 -8.70 -1.06
N HIS A 105 -4.82 -9.44 -1.37
CA HIS A 105 -4.02 -10.12 -0.37
C HIS A 105 -3.33 -9.13 0.58
N LEU A 106 -2.72 -8.06 0.07
CA LEU A 106 -2.12 -6.99 0.89
C LEU A 106 -3.13 -6.33 1.84
N GLY A 107 -4.39 -6.19 1.40
CA GLY A 107 -5.49 -5.72 2.23
C GLY A 107 -5.88 -6.70 3.34
N LYS A 108 -5.92 -8.00 3.03
CA LYS A 108 -6.21 -9.06 4.02
C LYS A 108 -5.13 -9.20 5.08
N GLU A 109 -3.87 -9.04 4.70
CA GLU A 109 -2.74 -9.09 5.65
C GLU A 109 -2.58 -7.81 6.48
N GLY A 110 -3.33 -6.74 6.16
CA GLY A 110 -3.23 -5.48 6.88
C GLY A 110 -1.94 -4.70 6.61
N ILE A 111 -1.30 -4.95 5.47
CA ILE A 111 -0.08 -4.22 5.06
C ILE A 111 -0.44 -2.93 4.33
N CYS A 112 -1.54 -2.95 3.59
CA CYS A 112 -2.05 -1.79 2.85
C CYS A 112 -3.55 -1.63 3.07
N HIS A 113 -4.01 -0.38 3.16
CA HIS A 113 -5.43 -0.09 2.91
C HIS A 113 -5.68 -0.14 1.40
N VAL A 114 -6.75 -0.84 1.02
CA VAL A 114 -7.09 -1.13 -0.36
C VAL A 114 -8.49 -0.60 -0.64
N ASP A 115 -8.60 0.24 -1.67
CA ASP A 115 -9.89 0.73 -2.15
C ASP A 115 -10.12 0.28 -3.59
N ASP A 116 -11.32 -0.24 -3.85
CA ASP A 116 -11.81 -0.46 -5.21
C ASP A 116 -12.58 0.78 -5.68
N THR A 117 -12.24 1.29 -6.86
CA THR A 117 -12.93 2.41 -7.49
C THR A 117 -13.19 2.09 -8.95
N GLN A 118 -14.08 2.83 -9.61
CA GLN A 118 -14.33 2.67 -11.05
C GLN A 118 -13.08 2.89 -11.93
N LYS A 119 -12.03 3.56 -11.39
CA LYS A 119 -10.75 3.79 -12.08
C LYS A 119 -9.70 2.70 -11.78
N GLY A 120 -10.06 1.66 -11.03
CA GLY A 120 -9.21 0.56 -10.61
C GLY A 120 -8.81 0.62 -9.13
N TRP A 121 -7.83 -0.20 -8.78
CA TRP A 121 -7.39 -0.44 -7.41
C TRP A 121 -6.45 0.65 -6.89
N PHE A 122 -6.78 1.22 -5.74
CA PHE A 122 -5.91 2.12 -4.99
C PHE A 122 -5.37 1.43 -3.75
N ILE A 123 -4.11 1.70 -3.44
CA ILE A 123 -3.42 1.19 -2.26
C ILE A 123 -2.80 2.33 -1.46
N THR A 124 -2.82 2.19 -0.15
CA THR A 124 -2.16 3.09 0.80
C THR A 124 -1.38 2.23 1.78
N TRP A 125 -0.06 2.43 1.87
CA TRP A 125 0.77 1.65 2.79
C TRP A 125 0.46 2.01 4.24
N ILE A 126 0.38 0.99 5.09
CA ILE A 126 0.21 1.14 6.54
C ILE A 126 1.60 1.03 7.17
N ASP A 127 2.08 2.12 7.73
CA ASP A 127 3.38 2.18 8.40
C ASP A 127 3.27 1.61 9.82
N ASN A 128 3.62 0.33 9.96
CA ASN A 128 3.57 -0.40 11.23
C ASN A 128 4.87 -0.22 12.05
N SER A 129 5.77 0.69 11.65
CA SER A 129 7.01 0.91 12.39
C SER A 129 6.72 1.50 13.78
N PRO A 130 7.51 1.14 14.81
CA PRO A 130 7.31 1.66 16.17
C PRO A 130 7.38 3.19 16.24
N LYS A 131 8.12 3.82 15.31
CA LYS A 131 8.20 5.28 15.17
C LYS A 131 6.91 5.87 14.59
N ALA A 132 6.26 5.19 13.65
CA ALA A 132 4.99 5.62 13.08
C ALA A 132 3.83 5.40 14.05
N LEU A 133 3.82 4.28 14.77
CA LEU A 133 2.88 4.01 15.87
C LEU A 133 2.98 5.09 16.95
N ALA A 134 4.20 5.41 17.43
CA ALA A 134 4.39 6.47 18.41
C ALA A 134 3.93 7.85 17.90
N ARG A 135 4.09 8.14 16.60
CA ARG A 135 3.60 9.37 15.99
C ARG A 135 2.07 9.39 15.90
N GLN A 136 1.46 8.27 15.52
CA GLN A 136 -0.01 8.14 15.48
C GLN A 136 -0.61 8.26 16.88
N GLU A 137 -0.02 7.61 17.89
CA GLU A 137 -0.44 7.76 19.28
C GLU A 137 -0.29 9.20 19.78
N ALA A 138 0.80 9.89 19.42
CA ALA A 138 0.99 11.29 19.78
C ALA A 138 -0.05 12.21 19.11
N ILE A 139 -0.41 11.95 17.85
CA ILE A 139 -1.47 12.69 17.14
C ILE A 139 -2.83 12.41 17.78
N MET A 140 -3.20 11.14 17.98
CA MET A 140 -4.47 10.78 18.62
C MET A 140 -4.59 11.33 20.05
N LYS A 141 -3.49 11.36 20.81
CA LYS A 141 -3.46 11.95 22.14
C LYS A 141 -3.67 13.47 22.09
N LYS A 142 -3.09 14.15 21.10
CA LYS A 142 -3.34 15.58 20.87
C LYS A 142 -4.78 15.84 20.45
N GLU A 143 -5.31 15.11 19.47
CA GLU A 143 -6.71 15.28 19.04
C GLU A 143 -7.71 15.00 20.17
N ARG A 144 -7.43 13.99 21.01
CA ARG A 144 -8.26 13.73 22.20
C ARG A 144 -8.16 14.88 23.20
N ALA A 145 -6.96 15.42 23.44
CA ALA A 145 -6.78 16.56 24.33
C ALA A 145 -7.46 17.83 23.80
N GLU A 146 -7.36 18.11 22.49
CA GLU A 146 -8.02 19.23 21.83
C GLU A 146 -9.54 19.10 21.90
N LYS A 147 -10.11 17.90 21.67
CA LYS A 147 -11.55 17.66 21.84
C LYS A 147 -12.03 17.88 23.27
N ASP A 148 -11.28 17.38 24.26
CA ASP A 148 -11.60 17.59 25.67
C ASP A 148 -11.53 19.09 26.04
N GLU A 149 -10.57 19.84 25.47
CA GLU A 149 -10.43 21.28 25.68
C GLU A 149 -11.53 22.09 24.99
N GLU A 150 -11.89 21.76 23.75
CA GLU A 150 -13.04 22.33 23.04
C GLU A 150 -14.33 22.12 23.82
N GLU A 151 -14.56 20.92 24.37
CA GLU A 151 -15.77 20.63 25.13
C GLU A 151 -15.84 21.47 26.42
N ARG A 152 -14.71 21.62 27.13
CA ARG A 152 -14.63 22.51 28.31
C ARG A 152 -14.88 23.97 27.95
N THR A 153 -14.28 24.42 26.85
CA THR A 153 -14.40 25.81 26.38
C THR A 153 -15.83 26.12 25.99
N ARG A 154 -16.49 25.18 25.30
CA ARG A 154 -17.91 25.29 24.93
C ARG A 154 -18.81 25.42 26.15
N ARG A 155 -18.60 24.61 27.19
CA ARG A 155 -19.37 24.71 28.45
C ARG A 155 -19.18 26.06 29.14
N LEU A 156 -17.95 26.59 29.19
CA LEU A 156 -17.68 27.89 29.78
C LEU A 156 -18.34 29.05 29.01
N ILE A 157 -18.35 28.97 27.68
CA ILE A 157 -19.03 29.96 26.82
C ILE A 157 -20.54 29.91 27.06
N GLU A 158 -21.15 28.71 27.12
CA GLU A 158 -22.57 28.54 27.41
C GLU A 158 -22.94 29.15 28.77
N GLU A 159 -22.11 28.94 29.81
CA GLU A 159 -22.35 29.48 31.14
C GLU A 159 -22.23 31.01 31.19
N GLN A 160 -21.29 31.61 30.44
CA GLN A 160 -21.17 33.06 30.31
C GLN A 160 -22.36 33.68 29.56
N ILE A 161 -22.84 33.02 28.50
CA ILE A 161 -24.04 33.45 27.76
C ILE A 161 -25.27 33.39 28.67
N GLU A 162 -25.42 32.34 29.48
CA GLU A 162 -26.55 32.21 30.39
C GLU A 162 -26.53 33.27 31.49
N ARG A 163 -25.34 33.56 32.06
CA ARG A 163 -25.17 34.66 33.02
C ARG A 163 -25.49 36.02 32.39
N ALA A 164 -24.95 36.32 31.22
CA ALA A 164 -25.22 37.56 30.50
C ALA A 164 -26.71 37.72 30.14
N LYS A 165 -27.41 36.63 29.76
CA LYS A 165 -28.87 36.64 29.54
C LYS A 165 -29.64 36.96 30.82
N LYS A 166 -29.30 36.32 31.95
CA LYS A 166 -29.94 36.58 33.25
C LYS A 166 -29.68 38.01 33.74
N GLU A 167 -28.48 38.54 33.52
CA GLU A 167 -28.15 39.93 33.83
C GLU A 167 -28.91 40.90 32.93
N ALA A 168 -29.04 40.62 31.62
CA ALA A 168 -29.86 41.43 30.72
C ALA A 168 -31.36 41.41 31.08
N GLU A 169 -31.90 40.26 31.48
CA GLU A 169 -33.27 40.13 32.00
C GLU A 169 -33.47 40.88 33.32
N GLY A 170 -32.46 40.91 34.20
CA GLY A 170 -32.48 41.66 35.46
C GLY A 170 -32.27 43.18 35.33
N ILE A 171 -31.60 43.63 34.27
CA ILE A 171 -31.37 45.06 33.97
C ILE A 171 -32.59 45.70 33.29
N GLY A 172 -33.58 44.91 32.85
CA GLY A 172 -34.86 45.45 32.39
C GLY A 172 -34.71 46.47 31.27
N LEU A 173 -33.87 46.18 30.27
CA LEU A 173 -33.95 46.87 28.99
C LEU A 173 -35.20 46.33 28.26
N ASP A 174 -36.35 46.82 28.72
CA ASP A 174 -37.58 46.92 27.95
C ASP A 174 -37.19 47.58 26.63
N GLU A 175 -37.13 46.80 25.55
CA GLU A 175 -36.95 47.29 24.20
C GLU A 175 -38.22 48.05 23.79
N LYS A 176 -38.41 49.21 24.41
CA LYS A 176 -39.22 50.32 23.91
C LYS A 176 -38.27 51.38 23.42
N VAL A 177 -37.76 51.18 22.22
CA VAL A 177 -37.24 52.29 21.41
C VAL A 177 -37.93 52.24 20.06
N LEU A 178 -38.97 53.07 19.97
CA LEU A 178 -39.56 53.79 18.83
C LEU A 178 -39.72 53.06 17.49
#